data_AF-A0A7K3HE65-F1
#
_entry.id   AF-A0A7K3HE65-F1
#
_cell.length_a   1.000
_cell.length_b   1.000
_cell.length_c   1.000
_cell.angle_alpha   90.00
_cell.angle_beta   90.00
_cell.angle_gamma   90.00
#
_symmetry.space_group_name_H-M   'P 1'
#
loop_
_entity.id
_entity.type
_entity.pdbx_description
1 polymer ?
#
loop_
_entity_poly.entity_id
_entity_poly.type
_entity_poly.pdbx_seq_one_letter_code
_entity_poly.pdbx_strand_id
1 'polypeptide(L)' 'RMHRRPPGAPGHPGGYRELSGREVEVLRLVAEGQSNKAIGVSMGLSALTVKSHLARIARKLGTGDRAGMVAVALRTGIIH' A
#
# COMPACT_ATOMS: atom_id res chain seq x y z
N ARG A 1 -12.59 25.32 -8.23
CA ARG A 1 -12.04 25.24 -6.86
C ARG A 1 -11.52 23.82 -6.64
N MET A 2 -10.20 23.63 -6.73
CA MET A 2 -9.55 22.31 -6.73
C MET A 2 -9.17 21.97 -5.29
N HIS A 3 -9.89 21.05 -4.65
CA HIS A 3 -9.59 20.61 -3.30
C HIS A 3 -8.34 19.70 -3.34
N ARG A 4 -7.14 20.30 -3.34
CA ARG A 4 -5.90 19.56 -3.09
C ARG A 4 -5.88 19.16 -1.62
N ARG A 5 -6.25 17.91 -1.34
CA ARG A 5 -6.17 17.31 0.00
C ARG A 5 -4.69 17.32 0.47
N PRO A 6 -4.39 17.75 1.70
CA PRO A 6 -3.01 17.88 2.17
C PRO A 6 -2.32 16.51 2.32
N PRO A 7 -1.01 16.41 2.08
CA PRO A 7 -0.25 15.17 2.30
C PRO A 7 0.07 15.03 3.80
N GLY A 8 -0.48 13.97 4.41
CA GLY A 8 0.06 13.35 5.63
C GLY A 8 0.04 14.20 6.90
N ALA A 9 -1.04 14.09 7.69
CA ALA A 9 -0.95 14.37 9.12
C ALA A 9 -0.34 13.14 9.84
N PRO A 10 0.63 13.31 10.76
CA PRO A 10 1.13 12.22 11.59
C PRO A 10 0.15 12.02 12.76
N GLY A 11 -0.41 10.81 12.91
CA GLY A 11 -1.48 10.57 13.87
C GLY A 11 -1.53 9.16 14.46
N HIS A 12 -0.86 9.03 15.62
CA HIS A 12 -1.11 8.11 16.74
C HIS A 12 -0.50 6.69 16.74
N PRO A 13 0.02 6.25 17.91
CA PRO A 13 0.53 4.90 18.15
C PRO A 13 -0.65 3.95 18.35
N GLY A 14 -1.17 3.38 17.27
CA GLY A 14 -2.33 2.49 17.33
C GLY A 14 -2.56 1.71 16.04
N GLY A 15 -1.77 0.64 15.86
CA GLY A 15 -2.03 -0.53 15.02
C GLY A 15 -2.66 -0.31 13.63
N TYR A 16 -1.84 -0.40 12.57
CA TYR A 16 -2.15 -0.85 11.19
C TYR A 16 -3.37 -0.26 10.44
N ARG A 17 -4.14 0.64 11.05
CA ARG A 17 -5.40 1.24 10.58
C ARG A 17 -5.18 2.41 9.62
N GLU A 18 -3.93 2.66 9.25
CA GLU A 18 -3.51 3.80 8.41
C GLU A 18 -3.45 3.50 6.91
N LEU A 19 -3.63 2.26 6.49
CA LEU A 19 -3.73 1.94 5.06
C LEU A 19 -5.10 2.38 4.51
N SER A 20 -5.07 3.19 3.46
CA SER A 20 -6.25 3.51 2.68
C SER A 20 -6.74 2.29 1.92
N GLY A 21 -8.03 2.26 1.54
CA GLY A 21 -8.58 1.15 0.76
C GLY A 21 -7.79 0.86 -0.52
N ARG A 22 -7.28 1.90 -1.19
CA ARG A 22 -6.46 1.75 -2.40
C ARG A 22 -5.08 1.17 -2.11
N GLU A 23 -4.51 1.44 -0.94
CA GLU A 23 -3.26 0.82 -0.49
C GLU A 23 -3.47 -0.66 -0.13
N VAL A 24 -4.60 -1.01 0.49
CA VAL A 24 -4.97 -2.41 0.75
C VAL A 24 -5.16 -3.19 -0.55
N GLU A 25 -5.81 -2.57 -1.55
CA GLU A 25 -6.01 -3.18 -2.87
C GLU A 25 -4.67 -3.45 -3.57
N VAL A 26 -3.75 -2.47 -3.57
CA VAL A 26 -2.37 -2.70 -4.06
C VAL A 26 -1.71 -3.86 -3.31
N LEU A 27 -1.85 -3.92 -1.99
CA LEU A 27 -1.21 -4.93 -1.15
C LEU A 27 -1.76 -6.34 -1.38
N ARG A 28 -3.06 -6.48 -1.69
CA ARG A 28 -3.68 -7.76 -2.11
C ARG A 28 -3.06 -8.27 -3.41
N LEU A 29 -3.04 -7.42 -4.45
CA LEU A 29 -2.45 -7.80 -5.74
C LEU A 29 -0.95 -8.10 -5.61
N VAL A 30 -0.26 -7.45 -4.67
CA VAL A 30 1.13 -7.76 -4.34
C VAL A 30 1.27 -9.17 -3.76
N ALA A 31 0.38 -9.56 -2.84
CA ALA A 31 0.36 -10.88 -2.22
C ALA A 31 -0.01 -11.99 -3.21
N GLU A 32 -0.81 -11.67 -4.23
CA GLU A 32 -1.08 -12.55 -5.39
C GLU A 32 0.12 -12.71 -6.34
N GLY A 33 1.25 -12.04 -6.05
CA GLY A 33 2.48 -12.16 -6.85
C GLY A 33 2.52 -11.25 -8.09
N GLN A 34 1.57 -10.31 -8.24
CA GLN A 34 1.53 -9.47 -9.43
C GLN A 34 2.68 -8.46 -9.50
N SER A 35 3.27 -8.30 -10.68
CA SER A 35 4.29 -7.26 -10.91
C SER A 35 3.68 -5.84 -10.82
N ASN A 36 4.51 -4.83 -10.56
CA ASN A 36 4.03 -3.43 -10.51
C ASN A 36 3.36 -2.97 -11.82
N LYS A 37 3.77 -3.55 -12.95
CA LYS A 37 3.15 -3.28 -14.26
C LYS A 37 1.75 -3.89 -14.34
N ALA A 38 1.58 -5.14 -13.91
CA ALA A 38 0.29 -5.82 -13.88
C ALA A 38 -0.69 -5.11 -12.92
N ILE A 39 -0.25 -4.78 -11.71
CA ILE A 39 -1.02 -4.00 -10.74
C ILE A 39 -1.45 -2.65 -11.33
N GLY A 40 -0.53 -2.00 -12.04
CA GLY A 40 -0.82 -0.74 -12.74
C GLY A 40 -1.95 -0.89 -13.74
N VAL A 41 -1.91 -1.92 -14.58
CA VAL A 41 -2.99 -2.23 -15.53
C VAL A 41 -4.30 -2.49 -14.81
N SER A 42 -4.31 -3.34 -13.78
CA SER A 42 -5.51 -3.68 -13.01
C SER A 42 -6.18 -2.49 -12.34
N MET A 43 -5.39 -1.49 -11.92
CA MET A 43 -5.88 -0.31 -11.19
C MET A 43 -5.98 0.98 -12.02
N GLY A 44 -5.67 0.91 -13.32
CA GLY A 44 -5.59 2.10 -14.19
C GLY A 44 -4.49 3.08 -13.79
N LEU A 45 -3.36 2.58 -13.28
CA LEU A 45 -2.20 3.35 -12.79
C LEU A 45 -0.94 3.03 -13.58
N SER A 46 0.03 3.96 -13.56
CA SER A 46 1.38 3.65 -14.06
C SER A 46 2.14 2.76 -13.07
N ALA A 47 3.08 1.95 -13.58
CA ALA A 47 3.96 1.14 -12.72
C ALA A 47 4.78 2.00 -11.73
N LEU A 48 5.12 3.24 -12.11
CA LEU A 48 5.80 4.21 -11.24
C LEU A 48 4.89 4.68 -10.09
N THR A 49 3.62 4.91 -10.39
CA THR A 49 2.60 5.25 -9.38
C THR A 49 2.43 4.09 -8.40
N VAL A 50 2.37 2.85 -8.89
CA VAL A 50 2.33 1.64 -8.03
C VAL A 50 3.57 1.57 -7.15
N LYS A 51 4.78 1.77 -7.69
CA LYS A 51 6.03 1.81 -6.89
C LYS A 51 5.95 2.86 -5.77
N SER A 52 5.33 4.01 -6.06
CA SER A 52 5.13 5.08 -5.07
C SER A 52 4.10 4.70 -3.99
N HIS A 53 3.06 3.93 -4.33
CA HIS A 53 2.16 3.34 -3.34
C HIS A 53 2.89 2.34 -2.45
N LEU A 54 3.67 1.42 -3.03
CA LEU A 54 4.46 0.44 -2.27
C LEU A 54 5.42 1.10 -1.29
N ALA A 55 6.10 2.18 -1.68
CA ALA A 55 6.98 2.92 -0.77
C ALA A 55 6.24 3.59 0.40
N ARG A 56 4.98 4.01 0.20
CA ARG A 56 4.15 4.54 1.31
C ARG A 56 3.67 3.41 2.22
N ILE A 57 3.22 2.31 1.64
CA ILE A 57 2.78 1.11 2.37
C ILE A 57 3.93 0.56 3.21
N ALA A 58 5.12 0.38 2.63
CA ALA A 58 6.29 -0.13 3.30
C ALA A 58 6.65 0.71 4.54
N ARG A 59 6.62 2.04 4.42
CA ARG A 59 6.84 2.97 5.53
C ARG A 59 5.77 2.85 6.62
N LYS A 60 4.49 2.74 6.25
CA LYS A 60 3.38 2.56 7.21
C LYS A 60 3.45 1.22 7.92
N LEU A 61 3.89 0.17 7.24
CA LEU A 61 4.02 -1.17 7.79
C LEU A 61 5.37 -1.43 8.49
N GLY A 62 6.32 -0.48 8.42
CA GLY A 62 7.67 -0.65 8.98
C GLY A 62 8.47 -1.77 8.30
N THR A 63 8.31 -1.95 6.99
CA THR A 63 8.93 -3.04 6.22
C THR A 63 9.96 -2.50 5.23
N GLY A 64 11.01 -3.28 4.99
CA GLY A 64 12.09 -2.91 4.06
C GLY A 64 11.87 -3.41 2.63
N ASP A 65 11.03 -4.43 2.45
CA ASP A 65 10.90 -5.13 1.19
C ASP A 65 9.48 -5.62 0.93
N ARG A 66 9.28 -6.14 -0.29
CA ARG A 66 7.99 -6.61 -0.77
C ARG A 66 7.49 -7.83 0.01
N ALA A 67 8.38 -8.77 0.33
CA ALA A 67 8.00 -9.97 1.08
C ALA A 67 7.59 -9.59 2.51
N GLY A 68 8.33 -8.69 3.16
CA GLY A 68 7.99 -8.16 4.47
C GLY A 68 6.61 -7.51 4.51
N MET A 69 6.27 -6.68 3.51
CA MET A 69 4.93 -6.09 3.41
C MET A 69 3.82 -7.15 3.41
N VAL A 70 3.94 -8.17 2.56
CA VAL A 70 2.95 -9.26 2.47
C VAL A 70 2.87 -10.03 3.78
N ALA A 71 4.02 -10.37 4.36
CA ALA A 71 4.08 -11.14 5.60
C ALA A 71 3.45 -10.39 6.77
N VAL A 72 3.67 -9.07 6.89
CA VAL A 72 2.99 -8.23 7.87
C VAL A 72 1.48 -8.21 7.60
N ALA A 73 1.08 -7.99 6.36
CA ALA A 73 -0.33 -7.86 5.99
C ALA A 73 -1.16 -9.12 6.29
N LEU A 74 -0.59 -10.31 6.06
CA LEU A 74 -1.20 -11.59 6.39
C LEU A 74 -1.26 -11.82 7.91
N ARG A 75 -0.15 -11.57 8.62
CA ARG A 75 -0.10 -11.76 10.09
C ARG A 75 -1.07 -10.84 10.84
N THR A 76 -1.31 -9.64 10.33
CA THR A 76 -2.20 -8.66 10.96
C THR A 76 -3.64 -8.74 10.46
N GLY A 77 -3.94 -9.60 9.48
CA GLY A 77 -5.28 -9.77 8.91
C GLY A 77 -5.75 -8.63 8.02
N ILE A 78 -4.86 -7.69 7.63
CA ILE A 78 -5.15 -6.62 6.65
C ILE A 78 -5.59 -7.23 5.32
N ILE A 79 -4.93 -8.31 4.94
CA ILE A 79 -5.30 -9.19 3.85
C ILE A 79 -5.40 -10.61 4.40
N HIS A 80 -6.33 -11.39 3.86
CA HIS A 80 -6.65 -12.75 4.24
C HIS A 80 -7.14 -13.49 3.01
#